data_AF-A0A327GWI5-F1
#
_entry.id   AF-A0A327GWI5-F1
#
_cell.length_a   1.000
_cell.length_b   1.000
_cell.length_c   1.000
_cell.angle_alpha   90.00
_cell.angle_beta   90.00
_cell.angle_gamma   90.00
#
_symmetry.space_group_name_H-M   'P 1'
#
loop_
_entity.id
_entity.type
_entity.pdbx_description
1 polymer ?
#
loop_
_entity_poly.entity_id
_entity_poly.type
_entity_poly.pdbx_seq_one_letter_code
_entity_poly.pdbx_strand_id
1 'polypeptide(L)'
;MSGSGSWRSALFLAILMVLIGPLQMNANNLANQPIDLNLEDTQSPNFTAVGAETFINLPGNDQSYNGFTVDVPSEAPITDLQLEVEPAVLQKHYGFTWDSNAIWSNSDATKNGTVVSGNSLTGTTAGTIWDFDSGLQGWTVSSSTYVGRYTSNTCGYNGSSGASIKTQAQSTPEHATSPVINLAGTSSMPLHAWIKQG
;
A
#
# COMPACT_ATOMS: atom_id res chain seq x y z
N MET A 1 20.55 -63.78 17.49
CA MET A 1 19.77 -62.52 17.48
C MET A 1 18.62 -62.70 16.50
N SER A 2 17.40 -62.51 16.99
CA SER A 2 16.12 -62.83 16.35
C SER A 2 15.90 -62.10 15.01
N GLY A 3 15.70 -62.86 13.93
CA GLY A 3 15.28 -62.35 12.61
C GLY A 3 13.77 -62.09 12.56
N SER A 4 13.31 -61.03 13.23
CA SER A 4 11.90 -60.65 13.32
C SER A 4 11.61 -59.32 12.61
N GLY A 5 11.91 -59.22 11.31
CA GLY A 5 11.67 -57.98 10.54
C GLY A 5 11.59 -58.09 9.01
N SER A 6 11.69 -59.29 8.41
CA SER A 6 11.78 -59.44 6.95
C SER A 6 10.43 -59.34 6.22
N TRP A 7 9.35 -59.92 6.76
CA TRP A 7 8.09 -60.04 6.01
C TRP A 7 7.31 -58.71 5.92
N ARG A 8 7.35 -57.88 6.96
CA ARG A 8 6.65 -56.57 6.98
C ARG A 8 7.28 -55.58 6.01
N SER A 9 8.61 -55.58 5.87
CA SER A 9 9.31 -54.74 4.90
C SER A 9 9.10 -55.21 3.45
N ALA A 10 9.04 -56.53 3.21
CA ALA A 10 8.75 -57.06 1.88
C ALA A 10 7.32 -56.71 1.42
N LEU A 11 6.35 -56.78 2.34
CA LEU A 11 4.95 -56.46 2.05
C LEU A 11 4.76 -54.95 1.80
N PHE A 12 5.47 -54.11 2.54
CA PHE A 12 5.50 -52.66 2.28
C PHE A 12 6.08 -52.33 0.90
N LEU A 13 7.18 -52.98 0.49
CA LEU A 13 7.79 -52.76 -0.83
C LEU A 13 6.85 -53.21 -1.97
N ALA A 14 6.16 -54.34 -1.79
CA ALA A 14 5.20 -54.83 -2.79
C ALA A 14 4.02 -53.87 -2.98
N ILE A 15 3.48 -53.30 -1.90
CA ILE A 15 2.42 -52.28 -1.96
C ILE A 15 2.94 -51.01 -2.65
N LEU A 16 4.16 -50.57 -2.34
CA LEU A 16 4.79 -49.42 -2.98
C LEU A 16 4.91 -49.61 -4.52
N MET A 17 5.34 -50.78 -4.97
CA MET A 17 5.46 -51.08 -6.40
C MET A 17 4.11 -51.10 -7.13
N VAL A 18 3.05 -51.61 -6.49
CA VAL A 18 1.69 -51.59 -7.06
C VAL A 18 1.15 -50.16 -7.19
N LEU A 19 1.48 -49.27 -6.25
CA LEU A 19 1.03 -47.87 -6.28
C LEU A 19 1.81 -47.01 -7.29
N ILE A 20 3.08 -47.32 -7.57
CA ILE A 20 3.92 -46.55 -8.52
C ILE A 20 3.68 -46.97 -9.98
N GLY A 21 3.27 -48.21 -10.25
CA GLY A 21 3.03 -48.72 -11.61
C GLY A 21 2.12 -47.84 -12.48
N PRO A 22 0.95 -47.38 -11.99
CA PRO A 22 0.05 -46.53 -12.78
C PRO A 22 0.59 -45.11 -13.07
N LEU A 23 1.52 -44.60 -12.25
CA LEU A 23 2.07 -43.25 -12.42
C LEU A 23 3.05 -43.16 -13.61
N GLN A 24 3.69 -44.27 -13.99
CA GLN A 24 4.61 -44.30 -15.13
C GLN A 24 3.92 -44.47 -16.50
N MET A 25 2.63 -44.83 -16.53
CA MET A 25 1.86 -44.97 -17.78
C MET A 25 1.17 -43.66 -18.22
N ASN A 26 0.96 -42.71 -17.32
CA ASN A 26 0.41 -41.38 -17.66
C ASN A 26 1.47 -40.37 -18.14
N ALA A 27 2.74 -40.53 -17.76
CA ALA A 27 3.82 -39.62 -18.20
C ALA A 27 4.15 -39.78 -19.69
N ASN A 28 4.03 -41.00 -20.25
CA ASN A 28 4.34 -41.26 -21.66
C ASN A 28 3.25 -40.79 -22.63
N ASN A 29 2.02 -40.57 -22.17
CA ASN A 29 0.94 -40.03 -23.00
C ASN A 29 0.98 -38.49 -23.14
N LEU A 30 1.65 -37.78 -22.22
CA LEU A 30 1.85 -36.32 -22.32
C LEU A 30 2.98 -35.95 -23.29
N ALA A 31 4.00 -36.80 -23.42
CA ALA A 31 5.16 -36.55 -24.27
C ALA A 31 4.91 -36.80 -25.77
N ASN A 32 3.81 -37.48 -26.11
CA ASN A 32 3.49 -37.90 -27.49
C ASN A 32 2.25 -37.21 -28.07
N GLN A 33 1.80 -36.11 -27.45
CA GLN A 33 0.86 -35.19 -28.10
C GLN A 33 1.57 -34.54 -29.29
N PRO A 34 1.02 -34.58 -30.51
CA PRO A 34 1.57 -33.80 -31.61
C PRO A 34 1.60 -32.33 -31.19
N ILE A 35 2.77 -31.72 -31.31
CA ILE A 35 2.91 -30.27 -31.15
C ILE A 35 2.14 -29.66 -32.32
N ASP A 36 0.93 -29.16 -32.09
CA ASP A 36 0.28 -28.25 -33.02
C ASP A 36 1.12 -26.97 -33.08
N LEU A 37 2.06 -26.93 -34.02
CA LEU A 37 2.75 -25.72 -34.43
C LEU A 37 1.76 -24.87 -35.23
N ASN A 38 0.76 -24.30 -34.54
CA ASN A 38 -0.06 -23.25 -35.13
C ASN A 38 0.70 -21.92 -34.99
N LEU A 39 1.80 -21.80 -35.75
CA LEU A 39 2.45 -20.52 -36.02
C LEU A 39 1.75 -19.86 -37.20
N GLU A 40 0.63 -19.22 -36.91
CA GLU A 40 0.10 -18.00 -37.53
C GLU A 40 -1.34 -17.88 -37.04
N ASP A 41 -1.63 -16.79 -36.33
CA ASP A 41 -3.00 -16.30 -36.20
C ASP A 41 -3.48 -15.97 -37.61
N THR A 42 -3.96 -16.98 -38.34
CA THR A 42 -4.59 -16.79 -39.64
C THR A 42 -5.95 -16.18 -39.35
N GLN A 43 -5.97 -14.86 -39.11
CA GLN A 43 -7.22 -14.12 -39.12
C GLN A 43 -7.88 -14.38 -40.46
N SER A 44 -8.95 -15.15 -40.45
CA SER A 44 -9.77 -15.35 -41.64
C SER A 44 -10.25 -13.97 -42.09
N PRO A 45 -10.08 -13.62 -43.38
CA PRO A 45 -10.48 -12.30 -43.87
C PRO A 45 -11.97 -12.07 -43.61
N ASN A 46 -12.29 -10.98 -42.91
CA ASN A 46 -13.67 -10.57 -42.69
C ASN A 46 -14.18 -9.86 -43.95
N PHE A 47 -15.08 -10.51 -44.68
CA PHE A 47 -15.71 -9.93 -45.86
C PHE A 47 -16.89 -9.05 -45.46
N THR A 48 -16.93 -7.83 -45.97
CA THR A 48 -18.07 -6.90 -45.83
C THR A 48 -18.83 -6.88 -47.16
N ALA A 49 -20.16 -6.97 -47.10
CA ALA A 49 -21.00 -6.94 -48.30
C ALA A 49 -21.02 -5.54 -48.95
N VAL A 50 -21.34 -5.49 -50.25
CA VAL A 50 -21.50 -4.22 -50.97
C VAL A 50 -22.61 -3.39 -50.31
N GLY A 51 -22.29 -2.14 -49.95
CA GLY A 51 -23.20 -1.22 -49.28
C GLY A 51 -23.31 -1.38 -47.76
N ALA A 52 -22.47 -2.22 -47.14
CA ALA A 52 -22.40 -2.35 -45.69
C ALA A 52 -21.21 -1.56 -45.10
N GLU A 53 -21.42 -1.02 -43.90
CA GLU A 53 -20.38 -0.33 -43.12
C GLU A 53 -19.57 -1.33 -42.30
N THR A 54 -18.27 -1.08 -42.16
CA THR A 54 -17.37 -1.89 -41.33
C THR A 54 -16.51 -0.99 -40.45
N PHE A 55 -16.34 -1.37 -39.19
CA PHE A 55 -15.53 -0.62 -38.22
C PHE A 55 -14.16 -1.27 -38.09
N ILE A 56 -13.11 -0.49 -38.39
CA ILE A 56 -11.71 -0.91 -38.27
C ILE A 56 -11.12 -0.21 -37.04
N ASN A 57 -10.63 -0.99 -36.08
CA ASN A 57 -9.95 -0.44 -34.92
C ASN A 57 -8.46 -0.24 -35.23
N LEU A 58 -8.00 1.00 -35.17
CA LEU A 58 -6.60 1.34 -35.40
C LEU A 58 -5.83 1.26 -34.07
N PRO A 59 -4.76 0.44 -33.97
CA PRO A 59 -3.87 0.49 -32.82
C PRO A 59 -3.20 1.86 -32.78
N GLY A 60 -3.41 2.64 -31.71
CA GLY A 60 -2.69 3.89 -31.48
C GLY A 60 -1.20 3.67 -31.20
N ASN A 61 -0.50 4.73 -30.74
CA ASN A 61 0.90 4.69 -30.29
C ASN A 61 1.92 4.34 -31.39
N ASP A 62 1.91 5.11 -32.49
CA ASP A 62 2.89 5.02 -33.60
C ASP A 62 2.96 3.64 -34.28
N GLN A 63 1.93 2.82 -34.13
CA GLN A 63 1.82 1.53 -34.81
C GLN A 63 1.18 1.72 -36.20
N SER A 64 1.76 1.10 -37.22
CA SER A 64 1.16 1.01 -38.56
C SER A 64 0.16 -0.13 -38.60
N TYR A 65 -1.05 0.11 -39.09
CA TYR A 65 -2.06 -0.93 -39.29
C TYR A 65 -2.12 -1.35 -40.76
N ASN A 66 -1.82 -2.62 -41.04
CA ASN A 66 -1.84 -3.20 -42.39
C ASN A 66 -2.98 -4.24 -42.57
N GLY A 67 -4.03 -4.17 -41.74
CA GLY A 67 -5.05 -5.21 -41.65
C GLY A 67 -6.25 -5.04 -42.58
N PHE A 68 -6.28 -4.02 -43.44
CA PHE A 68 -7.34 -3.86 -44.44
C PHE A 68 -6.79 -4.09 -45.84
N THR A 69 -7.48 -4.93 -46.60
CA THR A 69 -7.20 -5.19 -48.01
C THR A 69 -8.52 -5.13 -48.76
N VAL A 70 -8.57 -4.41 -49.87
CA VAL A 70 -9.75 -4.34 -50.73
C VAL A 70 -9.51 -5.25 -51.94
N ASP A 71 -10.28 -6.33 -52.03
CA ASP A 71 -10.26 -7.24 -53.18
C ASP A 71 -11.42 -6.89 -54.13
N VAL A 72 -11.14 -6.87 -55.43
CA VAL A 72 -12.04 -6.34 -56.46
C VAL A 72 -12.09 -7.33 -57.63
N PRO A 73 -13.29 -7.74 -58.08
CA PRO A 73 -13.41 -8.60 -59.25
C PRO A 73 -12.84 -7.91 -60.50
N SER A 74 -12.19 -8.69 -61.38
CA SER A 74 -11.56 -8.17 -62.61
C SER A 74 -12.50 -7.43 -63.57
N GLU A 75 -13.81 -7.67 -63.46
CA GLU A 75 -14.84 -7.07 -64.31
C GLU A 75 -15.62 -5.92 -63.64
N ALA A 76 -15.30 -5.58 -62.38
CA ALA A 76 -16.04 -4.58 -61.60
C ALA A 76 -15.08 -3.61 -60.89
N PRO A 77 -14.46 -2.65 -61.61
CA PRO A 77 -13.51 -1.72 -61.02
C PRO A 77 -14.15 -0.85 -59.94
N ILE A 78 -13.37 -0.48 -58.92
CA ILE A 78 -13.79 0.51 -57.92
C ILE A 78 -13.97 1.87 -58.61
N THR A 79 -15.15 2.45 -58.49
CA THR A 79 -15.44 3.80 -59.04
C THR A 79 -15.39 4.90 -57.99
N ASP A 80 -15.57 4.57 -56.71
CA ASP A 80 -15.49 5.53 -55.59
C ASP A 80 -15.06 4.81 -54.28
N LEU A 81 -14.29 5.50 -53.44
CA LEU A 81 -13.89 5.04 -52.11
C LEU A 81 -13.91 6.24 -51.14
N GLN A 82 -14.81 6.20 -50.17
CA GLN A 82 -14.94 7.25 -49.14
C GLN A 82 -14.40 6.72 -47.81
N LEU A 83 -13.49 7.48 -47.19
CA LEU A 83 -12.88 7.17 -45.89
C LEU A 83 -13.09 8.35 -44.94
N GLU A 84 -13.71 8.08 -43.80
CA GLU A 84 -13.84 9.03 -42.69
C GLU A 84 -13.13 8.47 -41.45
N VAL A 85 -12.32 9.30 -40.80
CA VAL A 85 -11.54 8.92 -39.61
C VAL A 85 -11.81 9.95 -38.53
N GLU A 86 -12.44 9.51 -37.42
CA GLU A 86 -12.71 10.36 -36.26
C GLU A 86 -12.01 9.81 -35.00
N PRO A 87 -11.26 10.64 -34.24
CA PRO A 87 -10.66 10.21 -32.99
C PRO A 87 -11.71 10.12 -31.86
N ALA A 88 -11.77 8.98 -31.18
CA ALA A 88 -12.58 8.85 -29.98
C ALA A 88 -12.00 9.70 -28.82
N VAL A 89 -12.81 10.56 -28.22
CA VAL A 89 -12.41 11.39 -27.07
C VAL A 89 -12.42 10.54 -25.80
N LEU A 90 -11.27 10.06 -25.36
CA LEU A 90 -11.14 9.36 -24.07
C LEU A 90 -11.37 10.34 -22.90
N GLN A 91 -12.08 9.90 -21.85
CA GLN A 91 -12.25 10.68 -20.63
C GLN A 91 -10.89 11.02 -20.01
N LYS A 92 -10.63 12.31 -19.78
CA LYS A 92 -9.47 12.75 -19.00
C LYS A 92 -9.71 12.38 -17.54
N HIS A 93 -9.03 11.35 -17.06
CA HIS A 93 -8.92 11.10 -15.62
C HIS A 93 -7.93 12.08 -15.02
N TYR A 94 -8.41 13.00 -14.19
CA TYR A 94 -7.54 13.82 -13.34
C TYR A 94 -7.32 13.10 -12.00
N GLY A 95 -6.07 12.81 -11.67
CA GLY A 95 -5.67 12.30 -10.37
C GLY A 95 -5.03 13.41 -9.54
N PHE A 96 -5.28 13.40 -8.23
CA PHE A 96 -4.55 14.24 -7.27
C PHE A 96 -3.43 13.42 -6.64
N THR A 97 -2.20 13.92 -6.72
CA THR A 97 -1.03 13.32 -6.07
C THR A 97 -0.78 14.03 -4.75
N TRP A 98 -0.66 13.26 -3.66
CA TRP A 98 -0.45 13.78 -2.31
C TRP A 98 0.93 13.36 -1.78
N ASP A 99 1.99 13.88 -2.37
CA ASP A 99 3.37 13.40 -2.21
C ASP A 99 4.34 14.37 -1.52
N SER A 100 3.85 15.55 -1.10
CA SER A 100 4.71 16.57 -0.50
C SER A 100 4.11 17.19 0.76
N ASN A 101 4.99 17.63 1.68
CA ASN A 101 4.61 18.33 2.90
C ASN A 101 3.79 19.59 2.62
N ALA A 102 4.12 20.33 1.55
CA ALA A 102 3.43 21.57 1.19
C ALA A 102 1.92 21.38 0.99
N ILE A 103 1.51 20.20 0.53
CA ILE A 103 0.10 19.83 0.33
C ILE A 103 -0.62 19.67 1.70
N TRP A 104 0.10 19.15 2.70
CA TRP A 104 -0.45 18.94 4.04
C TRP A 104 -0.28 20.13 4.98
N SER A 105 0.63 21.07 4.67
CA SER A 105 1.01 22.19 5.54
C SER A 105 0.56 23.56 5.02
N ASN A 106 -0.47 23.62 4.17
CA ASN A 106 -1.02 24.92 3.77
C ASN A 106 -1.72 25.62 4.94
N SER A 107 -1.83 26.95 4.87
CA SER A 107 -2.37 27.77 5.97
C SER A 107 -3.84 27.52 6.28
N ASP A 108 -4.56 26.98 5.31
CA ASP A 108 -5.99 26.65 5.32
C ASP A 108 -6.25 25.17 5.68
N ALA A 109 -5.21 24.36 5.89
CA ALA A 109 -5.34 22.96 6.26
C ALA A 109 -5.80 22.86 7.71
N THR A 110 -6.97 22.27 7.91
CA THR A 110 -7.45 21.86 9.23
C THR A 110 -7.09 20.40 9.46
N LYS A 111 -6.18 20.13 10.39
CA LYS A 111 -5.74 18.78 10.75
C LYS A 111 -6.51 18.29 11.96
N ASN A 112 -7.21 17.17 11.83
CA ASN A 112 -7.97 16.57 12.92
C ASN A 112 -7.50 15.12 13.14
N GLY A 113 -6.74 14.88 14.21
CA GLY A 113 -6.18 13.56 14.53
C GLY A 113 -5.00 13.13 13.65
N THR A 114 -4.40 14.09 12.92
CA THR A 114 -3.28 13.84 12.03
C THR A 114 -2.17 14.89 12.18
N VAL A 115 -0.94 14.45 12.00
CA VAL A 115 0.27 15.29 12.02
C VAL A 115 1.09 15.01 10.75
N VAL A 116 1.84 15.99 10.29
CA VAL A 116 2.73 15.79 9.14
C VAL A 116 4.10 15.39 9.65
N SER A 117 4.60 14.26 9.16
CA SER A 117 5.93 13.75 9.47
C SER A 117 6.67 13.48 8.16
N GLY A 118 7.68 14.29 7.87
CA GLY A 118 8.34 14.27 6.55
C GLY A 118 7.37 14.69 5.44
N ASN A 119 7.19 13.85 4.42
CA ASN A 119 6.30 14.09 3.27
C ASN A 119 4.92 13.43 3.40
N SER A 120 4.59 12.87 4.57
CA SER A 120 3.39 12.06 4.75
C SER A 120 2.53 12.55 5.91
N LEU A 121 1.21 12.42 5.76
CA LEU A 121 0.25 12.60 6.83
C LEU A 121 0.21 11.31 7.66
N THR A 122 0.48 11.42 8.97
CA THR A 122 0.42 10.30 9.90
C THR A 122 -0.57 10.57 11.03
N GLY A 123 -1.09 9.52 11.65
CA GLY A 123 -1.94 9.62 12.83
C GLY A 123 -1.16 10.15 14.04
N THR A 124 -1.81 10.97 14.86
CA THR A 124 -1.25 11.44 16.14
C THR A 124 -1.27 10.33 17.18
N THR A 125 -0.42 9.31 17.05
CA THR A 125 -0.33 8.18 18.00
C THR A 125 1.06 8.03 18.64
N ALA A 126 2.00 8.95 18.38
CA ALA A 126 3.25 8.98 19.14
C ALA A 126 2.97 9.56 20.53
N GLY A 127 3.11 8.73 21.57
CA GLY A 127 3.02 9.19 22.96
C GLY A 127 4.00 10.33 23.21
N THR A 128 3.50 11.46 23.72
CA THR A 128 4.34 12.61 24.06
C THR A 128 4.97 12.38 25.43
N ILE A 129 6.29 12.51 25.52
CA ILE A 129 7.05 12.40 26.77
C ILE A 129 7.49 13.80 27.19
N TRP A 130 7.23 14.17 28.45
CA TRP A 130 7.83 15.36 29.08
C TRP A 130 8.73 14.91 30.24
N ASP A 131 10.03 14.98 30.01
CA ASP A 131 11.09 14.70 30.99
C ASP A 131 11.65 15.98 31.64
N PHE A 132 11.28 17.14 31.10
CA PHE A 132 11.72 18.48 31.46
C PHE A 132 13.22 18.71 31.34
N ASP A 133 14.00 17.81 30.73
CA ASP A 133 15.46 17.94 30.65
C ASP A 133 15.86 19.14 29.79
N SER A 134 15.02 19.49 28.81
CA SER A 134 15.18 20.65 27.92
C SER A 134 14.16 21.75 28.19
N GLY A 135 14.09 22.24 29.42
CA GLY A 135 13.19 23.34 29.79
C GLY A 135 11.77 22.86 30.14
N LEU A 136 10.77 23.75 29.95
CA LEU A 136 9.37 23.43 30.27
C LEU A 136 8.65 22.65 29.15
N GLN A 137 9.28 22.43 27.99
CA GLN A 137 8.71 21.64 26.88
C GLN A 137 7.27 22.06 26.50
N GLY A 138 7.02 23.38 26.51
CA GLY A 138 5.73 23.98 26.19
C GLY A 138 4.73 24.06 27.35
N TRP A 139 5.05 23.51 28.52
CA TRP A 139 4.25 23.73 29.72
C TRP A 139 4.31 25.19 30.16
N THR A 140 3.18 25.68 30.68
CA THR A 140 3.08 27.01 31.30
C THR A 140 2.87 26.85 32.80
N VAL A 141 3.28 27.84 33.58
CA VAL A 141 3.21 27.82 35.05
C VAL A 141 2.49 29.07 35.54
N SER A 142 1.67 28.93 36.57
CA SER A 142 0.91 30.05 37.16
C SER A 142 1.82 31.14 37.75
N SER A 143 2.92 30.73 38.39
CA SER A 143 3.93 31.61 38.96
C SER A 143 5.29 30.91 38.98
N SER A 144 6.29 31.50 38.34
CA SER A 144 7.65 30.93 38.30
C SER A 144 8.35 30.88 39.66
N THR A 145 7.83 31.61 40.65
CA THR A 145 8.33 31.58 42.05
C THR A 145 7.94 30.29 42.76
N TYR A 146 6.73 29.80 42.54
CA TYR A 146 6.17 28.65 43.27
C TYR A 146 6.11 27.39 42.42
N VAL A 147 6.05 27.54 41.09
CA VAL A 147 5.97 26.44 40.13
C VAL A 147 6.98 26.66 39.03
N GLY A 148 7.88 25.69 38.85
CA GLY A 148 8.92 25.84 37.84
C GLY A 148 9.71 24.58 37.61
N ARG A 149 10.55 24.64 36.58
CA ARG A 149 11.50 23.58 36.28
C ARG A 149 12.50 23.45 37.43
N TYR A 150 12.71 22.23 37.88
CA TYR A 150 13.56 21.90 39.01
C TYR A 150 14.56 20.82 38.62
N THR A 151 15.84 21.07 38.88
CA THR A 151 16.97 20.20 38.48
C THR A 151 17.87 19.78 39.63
N SER A 152 17.63 20.28 40.85
CA SER A 152 18.63 20.21 41.92
C SER A 152 18.63 18.91 42.75
N ASN A 153 17.51 18.17 42.81
CA ASN A 153 17.41 16.93 43.58
C ASN A 153 16.78 15.81 42.76
N THR A 154 17.58 15.10 41.95
CA THR A 154 17.24 13.85 41.20
C THR A 154 15.76 13.42 41.32
N CYS A 155 14.94 14.10 40.54
CA CYS A 155 13.48 14.02 40.57
C CYS A 155 12.91 13.68 39.19
N GLY A 156 13.80 13.31 38.27
CA GLY A 156 13.44 12.94 36.91
C GLY A 156 12.77 11.58 36.85
N TYR A 157 12.38 11.21 35.64
CA TYR A 157 11.74 9.93 35.33
C TYR A 157 12.50 8.75 35.98
N ASN A 158 11.77 7.89 36.70
CA ASN A 158 12.32 6.70 37.37
C ASN A 158 13.47 6.99 38.37
N GLY A 159 13.42 8.13 39.07
CA GLY A 159 14.47 8.52 40.03
C GLY A 159 15.79 8.90 39.37
N SER A 160 15.77 9.17 38.06
CA SER A 160 16.93 9.67 37.33
C SER A 160 17.32 11.08 37.81
N SER A 161 18.52 11.52 37.39
CA SER A 161 18.98 12.88 37.59
C SER A 161 18.29 13.92 36.70
N GLY A 162 17.25 13.51 35.95
CA GLY A 162 16.49 14.39 35.08
C GLY A 162 15.73 15.47 35.83
N ALA A 163 15.30 16.48 35.08
CA ALA A 163 14.52 17.59 35.60
C ALA A 163 13.07 17.17 35.91
N SER A 164 12.34 18.05 36.60
CA SER A 164 10.90 17.91 36.81
C SER A 164 10.23 19.28 36.89
N ILE A 165 8.89 19.31 36.90
CA ILE A 165 8.15 20.47 37.41
C ILE A 165 7.99 20.30 38.92
N LYS A 166 8.46 21.28 39.68
CA LYS A 166 8.26 21.35 41.13
C LYS A 166 7.20 22.39 41.44
N THR A 167 6.26 22.03 42.31
CA THR A 167 5.33 22.95 42.97
C THR A 167 5.77 23.16 44.42
N GLN A 168 5.54 24.36 44.96
CA GLN A 168 5.81 24.72 46.35
C GLN A 168 4.52 25.18 47.01
N ALA A 169 4.40 24.94 48.32
CA ALA A 169 3.22 25.32 49.08
C ALA A 169 3.05 26.85 49.11
N GLN A 170 1.83 27.31 48.90
CA GLN A 170 1.45 28.71 48.88
C GLN A 170 -0.01 28.84 49.35
N SER A 171 -0.40 30.03 49.81
CA SER A 171 -1.79 30.33 50.19
C SER A 171 -2.77 30.40 49.00
N THR A 172 -2.25 30.54 47.79
CA THR A 172 -2.98 30.53 46.52
C THR A 172 -2.76 29.22 45.78
N PRO A 173 -3.76 28.72 45.01
CA PRO A 173 -3.57 27.54 44.18
C PRO A 173 -2.58 27.81 43.04
N GLU A 174 -1.41 27.18 43.11
CA GLU A 174 -0.40 27.26 42.05
C GLU A 174 -0.40 25.97 41.21
N HIS A 175 -0.22 26.09 39.90
CA HIS A 175 -0.36 24.98 38.97
C HIS A 175 0.56 25.11 37.75
N ALA A 176 0.76 23.98 37.06
CA ALA A 176 1.35 23.93 35.73
C ALA A 176 0.33 23.37 34.74
N THR A 177 0.31 23.91 33.54
CA THR A 177 -0.63 23.55 32.47
C THR A 177 0.16 22.98 31.30
N SER A 178 -0.22 21.77 30.86
CA SER A 178 0.40 21.10 29.72
C SER A 178 0.10 21.85 28.42
N PRO A 179 0.94 21.65 27.37
CA PRO A 179 0.55 21.98 26.01
C PRO A 179 -0.78 21.31 25.64
N VAL A 180 -1.49 21.89 24.67
CA VAL A 180 -2.66 21.27 24.05
C VAL A 180 -2.21 20.06 23.23
N ILE A 181 -2.87 18.93 23.44
CA ILE A 181 -2.63 17.69 22.70
C ILE A 181 -3.91 17.33 21.98
N ASN A 182 -3.81 17.08 20.68
CA ASN A 182 -4.94 16.57 19.91
C ASN A 182 -5.06 15.06 20.10
N LEU A 183 -6.15 14.63 20.74
CA LEU A 183 -6.48 13.21 20.97
C LEU A 183 -7.53 12.67 19.98
N ALA A 184 -7.88 13.43 18.94
CA ALA A 184 -8.89 13.02 17.98
C ALA A 184 -8.52 11.69 17.30
N GLY A 185 -9.52 10.83 17.11
CA GLY A 185 -9.33 9.48 16.57
C GLY A 185 -8.78 8.46 17.57
N THR A 186 -8.44 8.88 18.80
CA THR A 186 -7.98 7.97 19.85
C THR A 186 -9.15 7.57 20.75
N SER A 187 -9.44 6.27 20.86
CA SER A 187 -10.48 5.74 21.74
C SER A 187 -10.08 5.74 23.22
N SER A 188 -8.78 5.76 23.52
CA SER A 188 -8.22 5.81 24.88
C SER A 188 -6.78 6.30 24.85
N MET A 189 -6.42 7.27 25.70
CA MET A 189 -5.05 7.75 25.86
C MET A 189 -4.61 7.55 27.32
N PRO A 190 -3.66 6.64 27.62
CA PRO A 190 -3.15 6.48 28.97
C PRO A 190 -2.23 7.65 29.34
N LEU A 191 -2.50 8.30 30.49
CA LEU A 191 -1.61 9.30 31.08
C LEU A 191 -0.79 8.63 32.20
N HIS A 192 0.52 8.69 32.08
CA HIS A 192 1.45 8.24 33.11
C HIS A 192 2.19 9.44 33.68
N ALA A 193 2.04 9.69 34.99
CA ALA A 193 2.73 10.75 35.69
C ALA A 193 3.48 10.17 36.88
N TRP A 194 4.71 10.64 37.09
CA TRP A 194 5.53 10.31 38.26
C TRP A 194 5.50 11.50 39.21
N ILE A 195 5.09 11.26 40.46
CA ILE A 195 4.98 12.30 41.48
C ILE A 195 5.89 11.91 42.64
N LYS A 196 6.75 12.85 43.05
CA LYS A 196 7.58 12.74 44.26
C LYS A 196 7.15 13.83 45.23
N GLN A 197 6.66 13.44 46.40
CA GLN A 197 6.34 14.33 47.50
C GLN A 197 7.44 14.21 48.57
N GLY A 198 7.93 15.34 49.07
CA GLY A 198 8.99 15.40 50.07
C GLY A 198 9.36 16.83 50.41
#